data_AF-A0A530BK66-F1
#
_entry.id   AF-A0A530BK66-F1
#
_cell.length_a   1.000
_cell.length_b   1.000
_cell.length_c   1.000
_cell.angle_alpha   90.00
_cell.angle_beta   90.00
_cell.angle_gamma   90.00
#
_symmetry.space_group_name_H-M   'P 1'
#
loop_
_entity.id
_entity.type
_entity.pdbx_description
1 polymer ?
#
loop_
_entity_poly.entity_id
_entity_poly.type
_entity_poly.pdbx_seq_one_letter_code
_entity_poly.pdbx_strand_id
1 'polypeptide(L)' 'MRILSDAFIPELPNHYHGKVRENYDLPDGRRIIIATDRLSAFDIILASIPFKGEVLTQTARYWFEETADICPNHVLEYP' A
#
# COMPACT_ATOMS: atom_id res chain seq x y z
N MET A 1 2.10 -17.64 11.66
CA MET A 1 1.67 -16.24 11.80
C MET A 1 1.33 -15.72 10.41
N ARG A 2 0.15 -15.14 10.20
CA ARG A 2 -0.28 -14.66 8.88
C ARG A 2 0.44 -13.34 8.59
N ILE A 3 1.23 -13.29 7.51
CA ILE A 3 1.93 -12.10 7.04
C ILE A 3 1.67 -11.91 5.55
N LEU A 4 1.63 -10.67 5.08
CA LEU A 4 1.60 -10.32 3.66
C LEU A 4 2.99 -9.84 3.21
N SER A 5 3.89 -10.77 2.90
CA SER A 5 5.27 -10.44 2.49
C SER A 5 5.40 -10.03 1.02
N ASP A 6 4.43 -10.40 0.18
CA ASP A 6 4.32 -10.09 -1.24
C ASP A 6 2.84 -10.01 -1.62
N ALA A 7 2.52 -9.25 -2.67
CA ALA A 7 1.16 -9.16 -3.18
C ALA A 7 1.15 -9.14 -4.72
N PHE A 8 1.93 -10.01 -5.36
CA PHE A 8 1.91 -10.21 -6.79
C PHE A 8 0.60 -10.86 -7.26
N ILE A 9 -0.17 -10.14 -8.08
CA ILE A 9 -1.41 -10.58 -8.70
C ILE A 9 -1.20 -10.60 -10.22
N PRO A 10 -1.11 -11.79 -10.87
CA PRO A 10 -0.76 -11.89 -12.29
C PRO A 10 -1.81 -11.31 -13.23
N GLU A 11 -3.06 -11.19 -12.79
CA GLU A 11 -4.17 -10.61 -13.56
C GLU A 11 -4.12 -9.09 -13.63
N LEU A 12 -3.32 -8.43 -12.78
CA LEU A 12 -3.22 -6.97 -12.73
C LEU A 12 -2.03 -6.45 -13.58
N PRO A 13 -2.22 -5.37 -14.35
CA PRO A 13 -1.20 -4.85 -15.24
C PRO A 13 -0.18 -3.96 -14.52
N ASN A 14 0.97 -3.73 -15.18
CA ASN A 14 1.95 -2.70 -14.81
C ASN A 14 2.39 -2.78 -13.34
N HIS A 15 2.73 -3.99 -12.90
CA HIS A 15 3.19 -4.23 -11.53
C HIS A 15 4.50 -3.48 -11.24
N TYR A 16 4.50 -2.67 -10.18
CA TYR A 16 5.69 -2.05 -9.62
C TYR A 16 5.94 -2.53 -8.19
N HIS A 17 7.05 -3.25 -8.04
CA HIS A 17 7.51 -3.79 -6.76
C HIS A 17 8.37 -2.77 -6.01
N GLY A 18 7.79 -2.14 -4.98
CA GLY A 18 8.50 -1.23 -4.08
C GLY A 18 9.07 -1.94 -2.85
N LYS A 19 9.79 -1.20 -1.99
CA LYS A 19 10.34 -1.76 -0.74
C LYS A 19 9.26 -2.35 0.17
N VAL A 20 8.17 -1.63 0.36
CA VAL A 20 7.10 -1.97 1.33
C VAL A 20 5.68 -1.85 0.76
N ARG A 21 5.57 -1.64 -0.56
CA ARG A 21 4.30 -1.49 -1.28
C ARG A 21 4.38 -2.18 -2.63
N GLU A 22 3.32 -2.87 -3.01
CA GLU A 22 3.07 -3.26 -4.40
C GLU A 22 2.13 -2.23 -5.04
N ASN A 23 2.39 -1.87 -6.30
CA ASN A 23 1.53 -0.94 -7.03
C ASN A 23 1.14 -1.53 -8.38
N TYR A 24 -0.07 -1.23 -8.82
CA TYR A 24 -0.57 -1.62 -10.14
C TYR A 24 -1.19 -0.41 -10.82
N ASP A 25 -0.65 -0.03 -11.98
CA ASP A 25 -1.22 1.03 -12.82
C ASP A 25 -2.27 0.45 -13.77
N LEU A 26 -3.52 0.83 -13.55
CA LEU A 26 -4.65 0.38 -14.34
C LEU A 26 -4.74 1.19 -15.66
N PRO A 27 -5.31 0.60 -16.74
CA PRO A 27 -5.39 1.26 -18.04
C PRO A 27 -6.24 2.55 -18.06
N ASP A 28 -7.13 2.71 -17.09
CA ASP A 28 -8.01 3.88 -16.95
C ASP A 28 -7.36 5.02 -16.12
N GLY A 29 -6.07 4.90 -15.80
CA GLY A 29 -5.31 5.89 -15.04
C GLY A 29 -5.44 5.77 -13.53
N ARG A 30 -6.22 4.80 -13.02
CA ARG A 30 -6.26 4.50 -11.58
C ARG A 30 -5.04 3.69 -11.16
N ARG A 31 -4.71 3.74 -9.86
CA ARG A 31 -3.63 2.95 -9.26
C ARG A 31 -4.14 2.18 -8.05
N ILE A 32 -3.82 0.89 -7.99
CA ILE A 32 -3.97 0.09 -6.77
C ILE A 32 -2.66 0.17 -6.00
N ILE A 33 -2.74 0.47 -4.69
CA ILE A 33 -1.60 0.52 -3.78
C ILE A 33 -1.84 -0.49 -2.66
N ILE A 34 -0.96 -1.49 -2.55
CA ILE A 34 -1.05 -2.53 -1.51
C ILE A 34 0.14 -2.36 -0.56
N ALA A 35 -0.13 -1.95 0.69
CA ALA A 35 0.89 -1.91 1.73
C ALA A 35 1.17 -3.34 2.24
N THR A 36 2.41 -3.79 2.11
CA THR A 36 2.83 -5.11 2.58
C THR A 36 3.27 -5.07 4.05
N ASP A 37 3.48 -6.23 4.65
CA ASP A 37 4.02 -6.35 6.01
C ASP A 37 5.55 -6.17 6.05
N ARG A 38 6.21 -6.05 4.89
CA ARG A 38 7.68 -5.84 4.80
C ARG A 38 8.09 -4.56 5.51
N LEU A 39 9.11 -4.65 6.36
CA LEU A 39 9.74 -3.52 7.04
C LEU A 39 11.16 -3.35 6.49
N SER A 40 11.49 -2.11 6.13
CA SER A 40 12.83 -1.75 5.68
C SER A 40 13.49 -0.75 6.64
N ALA A 41 14.77 -0.92 6.93
CA ALA A 41 15.61 0.11 7.52
C ALA A 41 17.06 -0.10 7.03
N PHE A 42 17.89 0.95 7.09
CA PHE A 42 19.28 0.91 6.57
C PHE A 42 19.37 0.42 5.11
N ASP A 43 18.39 0.83 4.29
CA ASP A 43 18.26 0.48 2.87
C ASP A 43 18.05 -1.01 2.54
N ILE A 44 17.79 -1.86 3.55
CA ILE A 44 17.52 -3.29 3.38
C ILE A 44 16.13 -3.67 3.92
N ILE A 45 15.54 -4.74 3.38
CA ILE A 45 14.34 -5.37 3.95
C ILE A 45 14.79 -6.22 5.15
N LEU A 46 14.33 -5.87 6.35
CA LEU A 46 14.77 -6.50 7.60
C LEU A 46 13.90 -7.68 8.01
N ALA A 47 12.58 -7.51 7.92
CA ALA A 47 11.60 -8.48 8.42
C ALA A 47 10.22 -8.18 7.84
N SER A 48 9.24 -9.02 8.16
CA SER A 48 7.82 -8.70 8.01
C SER A 48 7.15 -8.64 9.37
N ILE A 49 6.40 -7.56 9.63
CA ILE A 49 5.64 -7.37 10.86
C ILE A 49 4.17 -7.63 10.53
N PRO A 50 3.52 -8.65 11.11
CA PRO A 50 2.12 -8.97 10.82
C PRO A 50 1.21 -7.76 10.98
N PHE A 51 0.28 -7.61 10.04
CA PHE A 51 -0.74 -6.56 10.05
C PHE A 51 -0.18 -5.14 9.93
N LYS A 52 1.13 -4.96 9.70
CA LYS A 52 1.71 -3.63 9.48
C LYS A 52 1.08 -2.96 8.27
N GLY A 53 0.91 -3.69 7.17
CA GLY A 53 0.28 -3.15 5.96
C GLY A 53 -1.15 -2.67 6.21
N GLU A 54 -1.91 -3.43 6.99
CA GLU A 54 -3.28 -3.11 7.38
C GLU A 54 -3.35 -1.88 8.28
N VAL A 55 -2.57 -1.84 9.37
CA VAL A 55 -2.54 -0.71 10.31
C VAL A 55 -2.11 0.59 9.61
N LEU A 56 -1.12 0.52 8.72
CA LEU A 56 -0.67 1.69 7.97
C LEU A 56 -1.70 2.15 6.94
N THR A 57 -2.45 1.24 6.32
CA THR A 57 -3.56 1.60 5.43
C THR A 57 -4.67 2.32 6.20
N GLN A 58 -5.06 1.82 7.37
CA GLN A 58 -6.07 2.47 8.23
C GLN A 58 -5.60 3.83 8.76
N THR A 59 -4.32 3.93 9.14
CA THR A 59 -3.72 5.20 9.58
C THR A 59 -3.71 6.23 8.45
N ALA A 60 -3.34 5.82 7.24
CA ALA A 60 -3.39 6.70 6.07
C ALA A 60 -4.83 7.14 5.77
N ARG A 61 -5.81 6.23 5.85
CA ARG A 61 -7.23 6.53 5.70
C ARG A 61 -7.69 7.62 6.66
N TYR A 62 -7.42 7.46 7.95
CA TYR A 62 -7.75 8.45 8.96
C TYR A 62 -7.23 9.84 8.55
N TRP A 63 -5.96 9.95 8.17
CA TRP A 63 -5.40 11.24 7.78
C TRP A 63 -5.98 11.80 6.49
N PHE A 64 -6.28 10.97 5.48
CA PHE A 64 -6.94 11.45 4.27
C PHE A 64 -8.35 11.97 4.52
N GLU A 65 -9.08 11.38 5.47
CA GLU A 65 -10.41 11.84 5.91
C GLU A 65 -10.29 13.15 6.73
N GLU A 66 -9.40 13.20 7.72
CA GLU A 66 -9.21 14.37 8.60
C GLU A 66 -8.66 15.61 7.89
N THR A 67 -7.93 15.44 6.78
CA THR A 67 -7.38 16.58 6.01
C THR A 67 -8.13 16.84 4.71
N ALA A 68 -9.32 16.26 4.52
CA ALA A 68 -10.08 16.38 3.28
C ALA A 68 -10.53 17.83 2.99
N ASP A 69 -10.68 18.66 4.02
CA ASP A 69 -11.02 20.09 3.93
C ASP A 69 -9.82 20.97 3.56
N ILE A 70 -8.59 20.48 3.75
CA ILE A 70 -7.35 21.22 3.49
C ILE A 70 -6.96 21.12 2.01
N CYS A 71 -6.93 19.91 1.44
CA CYS A 71 -6.60 19.71 0.03
C CYS A 71 -7.17 18.41 -0.56
N PRO A 72 -7.42 18.37 -1.89
CA PRO A 72 -7.78 17.13 -2.57
C PRO A 72 -6.69 16.08 -2.44
N ASN A 73 -7.09 14.81 -2.30
CA ASN A 73 -6.18 13.67 -2.27
C ASN A 73 -6.53 12.65 -3.37
N HIS A 74 -5.69 11.62 -3.52
CA HIS A 74 -5.78 10.66 -4.63
C HIS A 74 -6.63 9.42 -4.31
N VAL A 75 -7.23 9.34 -3.13
CA VAL A 75 -7.96 8.16 -2.67
C VAL A 75 -9.30 8.06 -3.40
N LEU A 76 -9.63 6.86 -3.88
CA LEU A 76 -10.92 6.56 -4.49
C LEU A 76 -11.76 5.67 -3.57
N GLU A 77 -11.16 4.60 -3.03
CA GLU A 77 -11.82 3.63 -2.13
C GLU A 77 -10.77 2.86 -1.31
N TYR A 78 -11.25 2.17 -0.27
CA TYR A 78 -10.47 1.23 0.53
C TYR A 78 -11.17 -0.15 0.51
N PRO A 79 -10.44 -1.26 0.73
CA PRO A 79 -11.03 -2.56 0.99
C PRO A 79 -11.94 -2.59 2.23
#